data_AF-A0A5C3PAA1-F1
#
_entry.id   AF-A0A5C3PAA1-F1
#
_cell.length_a   1.000
_cell.length_b   1.000
_cell.length_c   1.000
_cell.angle_alpha   90.00
_cell.angle_beta   90.00
_cell.angle_gamma   90.00
#
_symmetry.space_group_name_H-M   'P 1'
#
loop_
_entity.id
_entity.type
_entity.pdbx_description
1 polymer ?
#
loop_
_entity_poly.entity_id
_entity_poly.type
_entity_poly.pdbx_seq_one_letter_code
_entity_poly.pdbx_strand_id
1 'polypeptide(L)'
;MCAAFKNDGVPFGGINMIFAGDFAQLPPSVNGKALYAHDVGWVIHRTHAHATQKASIGKAVWHQFTTVVILRENMRQRSQTPEDAKLRTALENLHYRACTDEDIKLIQSRVAGPGPHRPKLNQPRFRNVSVITSWNSDRDAINAMGCERFARENGQVLQTFYCRDKLAAESDSSDMSRRQRQNKVNPKRATNIVNPELQELLWNLSPELTEHHPGKLSICVGMPVMIKINVATECYVTNGAEGVVVGWTSRLVSEDKLALDTLFVKLTAAPSKVQVKGLPENVIPLVHQVRKVKCKLPNGKVIEINHDQVPVVPNFAMTDFASQGRTRPDNVCDIQNCKNHQSVYTCLSRGSTLDGTIIVQPFNASKLRGCIAGSLRQEFRELELLDQITKMRYLGEVPPTVVGITRNELIYSFRKWKGEKYMPAAVHSAIQWLPQDPFPLQDKSKDSPWTVLPDPKDKGKEDDTAKATTKATKKDTAGYVSARGTQALQSLNNFGITRKDKRKRDDQHDIETEVV
;
A
#
# COMPACT_ATOMS: atom_id res chain seq x y z
N MET A 1 9.94 10.38 -13.64
CA MET A 1 9.32 11.73 -13.63
C MET A 1 10.28 12.77 -14.16
N CYS A 2 11.41 13.04 -13.51
CA CYS A 2 12.42 14.01 -14.00
C CYS A 2 12.77 13.81 -15.50
N ALA A 3 13.13 12.59 -15.90
CA ALA A 3 13.39 12.24 -17.31
C ALA A 3 12.16 12.42 -18.24
N ALA A 4 10.94 12.21 -17.74
CA ALA A 4 9.71 12.39 -18.53
C ALA A 4 9.39 13.87 -18.77
N PHE A 5 9.71 14.74 -17.80
CA PHE A 5 9.51 16.18 -17.86
C PHE A 5 10.76 16.97 -18.29
N LYS A 6 11.88 16.27 -18.52
CA LYS A 6 13.20 16.85 -18.84
C LYS A 6 13.61 17.94 -17.84
N ASN A 7 13.33 17.71 -16.56
CA ASN A 7 13.62 18.64 -15.49
C ASN A 7 14.30 17.90 -14.33
N ASP A 8 15.60 17.68 -14.48
CA ASP A 8 16.38 16.85 -13.56
C ASP A 8 16.90 17.63 -12.33
N GLY A 9 16.78 18.96 -12.35
CA GLY A 9 17.23 19.86 -11.29
C GLY A 9 16.16 20.25 -10.26
N VAL A 10 14.94 19.71 -10.36
CA VAL A 10 13.82 20.00 -9.44
C VAL A 10 13.21 18.70 -8.92
N PRO A 11 12.88 18.57 -7.62
CA PRO A 11 12.27 17.35 -7.10
C PRO A 11 11.00 17.00 -7.89
N PHE A 12 10.84 15.70 -8.18
CA PHE A 12 9.71 15.18 -8.97
C PHE A 12 9.55 15.79 -10.38
N GLY A 13 10.55 16.51 -10.90
CA GLY A 13 10.46 17.20 -12.19
C GLY A 13 9.59 18.45 -12.17
N GLY A 14 9.36 19.05 -10.98
CA GLY A 14 8.52 20.23 -10.81
C GLY A 14 7.02 19.95 -10.69
N ILE A 15 6.64 18.69 -10.48
CA ILE A 15 5.25 18.30 -10.25
C ILE A 15 4.89 18.50 -8.77
N ASN A 16 3.71 19.07 -8.51
CA ASN A 16 3.15 19.13 -7.17
C ASN A 16 2.75 17.71 -6.71
N MET A 17 3.31 17.28 -5.58
CA MET A 17 3.07 15.95 -5.02
C MET A 17 2.23 16.04 -3.75
N ILE A 18 1.20 15.19 -3.67
CA ILE A 18 0.44 14.97 -2.44
C ILE A 18 0.65 13.52 -2.04
N PHE A 19 1.13 13.31 -0.81
CA PHE A 19 1.26 11.99 -0.22
C PHE A 19 0.26 11.85 0.92
N ALA A 20 -0.44 10.71 0.95
CA ALA A 20 -1.38 10.36 2.00
C ALA A 20 -1.06 8.93 2.46
N GLY A 21 -1.01 8.73 3.77
CA GLY A 21 -0.66 7.45 4.36
C GLY A 21 -0.57 7.53 5.88
N ASP A 22 -0.30 6.39 6.50
CA ASP A 22 -0.21 6.23 7.94
C ASP A 22 0.98 5.32 8.27
N PHE A 23 2.01 5.90 8.91
CA PHE A 23 3.27 5.20 9.19
C PHE A 23 3.17 4.19 10.34
N ALA A 24 2.06 4.14 11.09
CA ALA A 24 1.82 3.05 12.04
C ALA A 24 1.30 1.78 11.36
N GLN A 25 0.89 1.86 10.09
CA GLN A 25 0.58 0.68 9.29
C GLN A 25 1.87 0.04 8.75
N LEU A 26 1.72 -1.03 7.98
CA LEU A 26 2.83 -1.82 7.49
C LEU A 26 3.87 -0.97 6.75
N PRO A 27 5.17 -1.11 7.09
CA PRO A 27 6.24 -0.48 6.33
C PRO A 27 6.38 -1.13 4.94
N PRO A 28 7.18 -0.54 4.03
CA PRO A 28 7.48 -1.16 2.74
C PRO A 28 7.90 -2.63 2.89
N SER A 29 7.43 -3.48 1.99
CA SER A 29 7.71 -4.92 2.01
C SER A 29 9.17 -5.24 1.68
N VAL A 30 9.56 -6.52 1.84
CA VAL A 30 10.90 -7.17 1.79
C VAL A 30 12.07 -6.44 1.09
N ASN A 31 11.85 -5.69 0.00
CA ASN A 31 12.90 -5.01 -0.76
C ASN A 31 12.95 -3.48 -0.59
N GLY A 32 12.00 -2.89 0.14
CA GLY A 32 11.93 -1.46 0.41
C GLY A 32 12.39 -1.12 1.83
N LYS A 33 12.93 0.08 2.00
CA LYS A 33 13.21 0.66 3.32
C LYS A 33 12.26 1.82 3.58
N ALA A 34 11.80 1.94 4.83
CA ALA A 34 11.14 3.17 5.27
C ALA A 34 12.16 4.32 5.24
N LEU A 35 11.82 5.44 4.58
CA LEU A 35 12.77 6.54 4.36
C LEU A 35 13.17 7.24 5.68
N TYR A 36 12.32 7.18 6.69
CA TYR A 36 12.59 7.67 8.04
C TYR A 36 13.48 6.73 8.88
N ALA A 37 13.78 5.51 8.40
CA ALA A 37 14.61 4.58 9.14
C ALA A 37 16.05 5.12 9.31
N HIS A 38 16.65 4.85 10.47
CA HIS A 38 18.02 5.31 10.79
C HIS A 38 19.09 4.63 9.93
N ASP A 39 18.80 3.44 9.40
CA ASP A 39 19.70 2.68 8.52
C ASP A 39 19.63 3.16 7.04
N VAL A 40 18.80 4.16 6.75
CA VAL A 40 18.84 4.94 5.50
C VAL A 40 19.71 6.16 5.73
N GLY A 41 20.95 6.08 5.24
CA GLY A 41 21.95 7.12 5.39
C GLY A 41 21.62 8.38 4.60
N TRP A 42 22.11 9.50 5.09
CA TRP A 42 22.02 10.82 4.42
C TRP A 42 23.05 11.02 3.34
N VAL A 43 24.20 10.33 3.43
CA VAL A 43 25.34 10.50 2.54
C VAL A 43 25.34 9.42 1.47
N ILE A 44 25.47 9.83 0.21
CA ILE A 44 25.56 8.92 -0.93
C ILE A 44 27.05 8.67 -1.22
N HIS A 45 27.55 7.50 -0.82
CA HIS A 45 28.86 7.03 -1.30
C HIS A 45 28.71 6.24 -2.60
N ARG A 46 29.59 6.50 -3.58
CA ARG A 46 29.61 5.80 -4.89
C ARG A 46 29.81 4.28 -4.76
N THR A 47 30.39 3.83 -3.65
CA THR A 47 30.63 2.43 -3.31
C THR A 47 29.40 1.73 -2.75
N HIS A 48 28.35 2.46 -2.36
CA HIS A 48 27.11 1.85 -1.89
C HIS A 48 26.40 1.11 -3.01
N ALA A 49 25.71 0.02 -2.66
CA ALA A 49 24.80 -0.66 -3.57
C ALA A 49 23.75 0.33 -4.12
N HIS A 50 23.37 0.17 -5.38
CA HIS A 50 22.44 1.09 -6.06
C HIS A 50 21.10 1.25 -5.33
N ALA A 51 20.60 0.18 -4.69
CA ALA A 51 19.40 0.23 -3.86
C ALA A 51 19.54 1.16 -2.64
N THR A 52 20.70 1.14 -1.97
CA THR A 52 21.01 2.02 -0.85
C THR A 52 21.12 3.47 -1.31
N GLN A 53 21.78 3.73 -2.44
CA GLN A 53 21.86 5.08 -3.00
C GLN A 53 20.46 5.63 -3.33
N LYS A 54 19.58 4.81 -3.93
CA LYS A 54 18.18 5.16 -4.20
C LYS A 54 17.40 5.49 -2.92
N ALA A 55 17.59 4.72 -1.85
CA ALA A 55 16.94 4.99 -0.57
C ALA A 55 17.41 6.32 0.05
N SER A 56 18.72 6.60 0.01
CA SER A 56 19.28 7.87 0.49
C SER A 56 18.75 9.08 -0.28
N ILE A 57 18.67 8.98 -1.61
CA ILE A 57 18.05 10.02 -2.46
C ILE A 57 16.57 10.18 -2.13
N GLY A 58 15.85 9.06 -1.98
CA GLY A 58 14.44 9.07 -1.58
C GLY A 58 14.24 9.81 -0.26
N LYS A 59 15.13 9.60 0.72
CA LYS A 59 15.11 10.31 2.01
C LYS A 59 15.37 11.81 1.84
N ALA A 60 16.38 12.20 1.06
CA ALA A 60 16.65 13.61 0.79
C ALA A 60 15.45 14.32 0.15
N VAL A 61 14.77 13.65 -0.79
CA VAL A 61 13.54 14.16 -1.43
C VAL A 61 12.35 14.18 -0.46
N TRP A 62 12.20 13.17 0.39
CA TRP A 62 11.15 13.11 1.43
C TRP A 62 11.25 14.27 2.43
N HIS A 63 12.47 14.70 2.76
CA HIS A 63 12.69 15.85 3.64
C HIS A 63 12.50 17.21 2.94
N GLN A 64 12.20 17.26 1.64
CA GLN A 64 11.77 18.51 0.97
C GLN A 64 10.31 18.88 1.32
N PHE A 65 9.52 17.94 1.87
CA PHE A 65 8.14 18.20 2.26
C PHE A 65 8.10 18.99 3.57
N THR A 66 7.58 20.22 3.47
CA THR A 66 7.45 21.17 4.59
C THR A 66 6.01 21.43 4.99
N THR A 67 5.04 21.00 4.18
CA THR A 67 3.60 21.11 4.45
C THR A 67 3.07 19.74 4.83
N VAL A 68 2.53 19.63 6.03
CA VAL A 68 1.95 18.40 6.58
C VAL A 68 0.61 18.75 7.20
N VAL A 69 -0.38 17.89 7.00
CA VAL A 69 -1.70 18.00 7.61
C VAL A 69 -2.03 16.64 8.22
N ILE A 70 -2.29 16.62 9.52
CA ILE A 70 -2.70 15.41 10.25
C ILE A 70 -4.22 15.44 10.44
N LEU A 71 -4.90 14.46 9.84
CA LEU A 71 -6.34 14.24 10.06
C LEU A 71 -6.53 13.49 11.38
N ARG A 72 -7.28 14.09 12.32
CA ARG A 72 -7.48 13.53 13.67
C ARG A 72 -8.84 12.86 13.87
N GLU A 73 -9.81 13.15 13.02
CA GLU A 73 -11.13 12.54 13.10
C GLU A 73 -11.19 11.23 12.32
N ASN A 74 -11.41 10.11 13.04
CA ASN A 74 -11.51 8.80 12.43
C ASN A 74 -12.93 8.51 11.91
N MET A 75 -13.12 8.67 10.60
CA MET A 75 -14.41 8.44 9.93
C MET A 75 -14.78 6.96 9.73
N ARG A 76 -13.93 6.00 10.11
CA ARG A 76 -14.19 4.55 10.00
C ARG A 76 -15.09 4.04 11.14
N GLN A 77 -14.95 4.62 12.33
CA GLN A 77 -15.66 4.21 13.55
C GLN A 77 -16.69 5.27 13.95
N ARG A 78 -17.65 5.55 13.04
CA ARG A 78 -18.70 6.58 13.26
C ARG A 78 -19.71 6.19 14.34
N SER A 79 -19.85 4.90 14.63
CA SER A 79 -20.64 4.42 15.76
C SER A 79 -20.06 4.97 17.06
N GLN A 80 -20.91 5.55 17.91
CA GLN A 80 -20.53 6.20 19.17
C GLN A 80 -21.01 5.40 20.39
N THR A 81 -21.09 4.07 20.30
CA THR A 81 -21.36 3.27 21.51
C THR A 81 -20.19 3.42 22.49
N PRO A 82 -20.43 3.31 23.82
CA PRO A 82 -19.35 3.37 24.80
C PRO A 82 -18.25 2.33 24.57
N GLU A 83 -18.61 1.14 24.06
CA GLU A 83 -17.67 0.08 23.74
C GLU A 83 -16.84 0.37 22.48
N ASP A 84 -17.45 0.98 21.46
CA ASP A 84 -16.72 1.42 20.26
C ASP A 84 -15.75 2.57 20.59
N ALA A 85 -16.11 3.45 21.54
CA ALA A 85 -15.22 4.48 22.04
C ALA A 85 -13.98 3.87 22.73
N LYS A 86 -14.16 2.83 23.55
CA LYS A 86 -13.03 2.09 24.15
C LYS A 86 -12.16 1.43 23.08
N LEU A 87 -12.75 0.85 22.04
CA LEU A 87 -11.98 0.29 20.91
C LEU A 87 -11.17 1.37 20.20
N ARG A 88 -11.76 2.55 19.97
CA ARG A 88 -11.07 3.68 19.34
C ARG A 88 -9.83 4.09 20.15
N THR A 89 -9.99 4.27 21.46
CA THR A 89 -8.87 4.56 22.37
C THR A 89 -7.81 3.47 22.34
N ALA A 90 -8.22 2.19 22.39
CA ALA A 90 -7.28 1.08 22.32
C ALA A 90 -6.49 1.06 21.00
N LEU A 91 -7.12 1.41 19.87
CA LEU A 91 -6.46 1.53 18.57
C LEU A 91 -5.54 2.75 18.47
N GLU A 92 -5.93 3.89 19.04
CA GLU A 92 -5.08 5.08 19.16
C GLU A 92 -3.81 4.77 19.97
N ASN A 93 -3.95 4.06 21.10
CA ASN A 93 -2.79 3.61 21.86
C ASN A 93 -1.97 2.56 21.11
N LEU A 94 -2.62 1.65 20.36
CA LEU A 94 -1.94 0.64 19.55
C LEU A 94 -1.13 1.24 18.39
N HIS A 95 -1.60 2.36 17.82
CA HIS A 95 -0.87 3.14 16.81
C HIS A 95 0.57 3.45 17.25
N TYR A 96 0.75 3.69 18.56
CA TYR A 96 2.03 3.98 19.20
C TYR A 96 2.60 2.82 20.02
N ARG A 97 2.06 1.59 19.89
CA ARG A 97 2.45 0.42 20.70
C ARG A 97 2.46 0.76 22.20
N ALA A 98 1.40 1.43 22.64
CA ALA A 98 1.25 2.02 23.96
C ALA A 98 -0.07 1.61 24.64
N CYS A 99 -0.65 0.46 24.25
CA CYS A 99 -1.89 -0.04 24.87
C CYS A 99 -1.74 -0.19 26.39
N THR A 100 -2.74 0.28 27.13
CA THR A 100 -2.86 0.08 28.57
C THR A 100 -3.32 -1.35 28.89
N ASP A 101 -3.36 -1.72 30.17
CA ASP A 101 -3.88 -3.04 30.56
C ASP A 101 -5.39 -3.17 30.27
N GLU A 102 -6.14 -2.08 30.34
CA GLU A 102 -7.56 -2.01 29.96
C GLU A 102 -7.74 -2.25 28.46
N ASP A 103 -6.91 -1.61 27.62
CA ASP A 103 -6.92 -1.83 26.16
C ASP A 103 -6.63 -3.29 25.83
N ILE A 104 -5.62 -3.87 26.49
CA ILE A 104 -5.22 -5.26 26.26
C ILE A 104 -6.33 -6.21 26.69
N LYS A 105 -6.97 -6.00 27.85
CA LYS A 105 -8.12 -6.78 28.31
C LYS A 105 -9.29 -6.67 27.32
N LEU A 106 -9.56 -5.47 26.81
CA LEU A 106 -10.60 -5.24 25.80
C LEU A 106 -10.33 -6.04 24.53
N ILE A 107 -9.12 -5.95 23.97
CA ILE A 107 -8.73 -6.70 22.77
C ILE A 107 -8.77 -8.21 23.04
N GLN A 108 -8.28 -8.66 24.19
CA GLN A 108 -8.34 -10.07 24.59
C GLN A 108 -9.76 -10.59 24.75
N SER A 109 -10.72 -9.76 25.14
CA SER A 109 -12.14 -10.14 25.23
C SER A 109 -12.70 -10.60 23.87
N ARG A 110 -12.13 -10.09 22.77
CA ARG A 110 -12.51 -10.40 21.39
C ARG A 110 -11.90 -11.67 20.82
N VAL A 111 -11.08 -12.40 21.60
CA VAL A 111 -10.61 -13.73 21.22
C VAL A 111 -11.78 -14.71 21.21
N ALA A 112 -11.95 -15.42 20.10
CA ALA A 112 -12.98 -16.44 19.92
C ALA A 112 -12.80 -17.58 20.93
N GLY A 113 -13.91 -18.14 21.42
CA GLY A 113 -13.84 -19.20 22.42
C GLY A 113 -15.19 -19.80 22.79
N PRO A 114 -15.23 -20.89 23.59
CA PRO A 114 -16.45 -21.62 23.92
C PRO A 114 -17.34 -20.90 24.95
N GLY A 115 -16.83 -19.94 25.71
CA GLY A 115 -17.60 -19.21 26.73
C GLY A 115 -18.80 -18.43 26.17
N PRO A 116 -19.81 -18.10 27.00
CA PRO A 116 -21.05 -17.44 26.56
C PRO A 116 -20.84 -16.01 26.04
N HIS A 117 -19.89 -15.27 26.63
CA HIS A 117 -19.56 -13.89 26.23
C HIS A 117 -18.41 -13.81 25.21
N ARG A 118 -17.96 -14.96 24.68
CA ARG A 118 -16.88 -14.99 23.69
C ARG A 118 -17.45 -14.97 22.27
N PRO A 119 -16.84 -14.22 21.35
CA PRO A 119 -17.29 -14.22 19.96
C PRO A 119 -17.15 -15.60 19.32
N LYS A 120 -18.00 -15.89 18.32
CA LYS A 120 -18.09 -17.20 17.68
C LYS A 120 -17.91 -17.09 16.18
N LEU A 121 -16.91 -17.78 15.64
CA LEU A 121 -16.60 -17.79 14.21
C LEU A 121 -17.65 -18.54 13.36
N ASN A 122 -18.47 -19.39 13.97
CA ASN A 122 -19.50 -20.16 13.27
C ASN A 122 -20.83 -19.39 13.11
N GLN A 123 -20.95 -18.18 13.66
CA GLN A 123 -22.12 -17.34 13.44
C GLN A 123 -22.23 -16.98 11.95
N PRO A 124 -23.44 -17.01 11.35
CA PRO A 124 -23.65 -16.71 9.94
C PRO A 124 -23.01 -15.40 9.49
N ARG A 125 -23.06 -14.36 10.34
CA ARG A 125 -22.46 -13.04 10.12
C ARG A 125 -20.95 -13.10 9.80
N PHE A 126 -20.20 -13.99 10.45
CA PHE A 126 -18.75 -14.08 10.31
C PHE A 126 -18.29 -15.25 9.44
N ARG A 127 -19.21 -16.14 9.03
CA ARG A 127 -18.86 -17.45 8.46
C ARG A 127 -18.01 -17.35 7.19
N ASN A 128 -18.34 -16.41 6.31
CA ASN A 128 -17.69 -16.19 5.03
C ASN A 128 -16.89 -14.87 4.98
N VAL A 129 -16.66 -14.26 6.14
CA VAL A 129 -15.82 -13.06 6.27
C VAL A 129 -14.37 -13.48 6.16
N SER A 130 -13.63 -12.87 5.23
CA SER A 130 -12.21 -13.16 5.03
C SER A 130 -11.39 -12.93 6.31
N VAL A 131 -10.63 -13.92 6.75
CA VAL A 131 -9.74 -13.81 7.91
C VAL A 131 -8.47 -13.06 7.52
N ILE A 132 -8.13 -11.98 8.22
CA ILE A 132 -6.85 -11.30 8.02
C ILE A 132 -5.75 -12.09 8.72
N THR A 133 -4.73 -12.52 7.99
CA THR A 133 -3.55 -13.22 8.51
C THR A 133 -2.26 -12.49 8.14
N SER A 134 -1.13 -12.84 8.76
CA SER A 134 0.16 -12.18 8.45
C SER A 134 0.96 -12.86 7.34
N TRP A 135 0.67 -14.14 7.07
CA TRP A 135 1.45 -14.97 6.16
C TRP A 135 0.61 -15.52 5.03
N ASN A 136 1.22 -15.61 3.85
CA ASN A 136 0.56 -16.18 2.67
C ASN A 136 0.25 -17.67 2.87
N SER A 137 1.09 -18.42 3.58
CA SER A 137 0.87 -19.82 3.96
C SER A 137 -0.42 -20.00 4.74
N ASP A 138 -0.62 -19.18 5.78
CA ASP A 138 -1.80 -19.23 6.65
C ASP A 138 -3.06 -18.87 5.85
N ARG A 139 -2.95 -17.84 5.00
CA ARG A 139 -4.01 -17.44 4.07
C ARG A 139 -4.40 -18.60 3.14
N ASP A 140 -3.42 -19.24 2.49
CA ASP A 140 -3.67 -20.27 1.49
C ASP A 140 -4.27 -21.54 2.13
N ALA A 141 -3.82 -21.91 3.33
CA ALA A 141 -4.41 -23.00 4.10
C ALA A 141 -5.87 -22.71 4.50
N ILE A 142 -6.16 -21.51 5.02
CA ILE A 142 -7.54 -21.12 5.38
C ILE A 142 -8.43 -21.07 4.14
N ASN A 143 -7.92 -20.60 3.02
CA ASN A 143 -8.65 -20.58 1.75
C ASN A 143 -9.00 -21.99 1.27
N ALA A 144 -8.06 -22.94 1.32
CA ALA A 144 -8.31 -24.33 0.94
C ALA A 144 -9.41 -24.96 1.80
N MET A 145 -9.30 -24.85 3.13
CA MET A 145 -10.34 -25.32 4.06
C MET A 145 -11.68 -24.60 3.86
N GLY A 146 -11.64 -23.31 3.56
CA GLY A 146 -12.80 -22.46 3.30
C GLY A 146 -13.57 -22.89 2.07
N CYS A 147 -12.88 -23.25 0.98
CA CYS A 147 -13.50 -23.76 -0.24
C CYS A 147 -14.30 -25.05 0.02
N GLU A 148 -13.67 -26.05 0.64
CA GLU A 148 -14.30 -27.35 0.93
C GLU A 148 -15.53 -27.19 1.84
N ARG A 149 -15.36 -26.40 2.90
CA ARG A 149 -16.42 -26.08 3.84
C ARG A 149 -17.58 -25.36 3.16
N PHE A 150 -17.30 -24.32 2.38
CA PHE A 150 -18.34 -23.53 1.70
C PHE A 150 -19.16 -24.40 0.76
N ALA A 151 -18.50 -25.25 -0.03
CA ALA A 151 -19.19 -26.14 -0.94
C ALA A 151 -20.12 -27.11 -0.19
N ARG A 152 -19.62 -27.75 0.87
CA ARG A 152 -20.41 -28.66 1.72
C ARG A 152 -21.61 -27.96 2.37
N GLU A 153 -21.42 -26.77 2.94
CA GLU A 153 -22.48 -26.04 3.65
C GLU A 153 -23.56 -25.48 2.73
N ASN A 154 -23.24 -25.23 1.44
CA ASN A 154 -24.18 -24.68 0.46
C ASN A 154 -24.67 -25.72 -0.55
N GLY A 155 -24.39 -27.02 -0.33
CA GLY A 155 -24.77 -28.09 -1.25
C GLY A 155 -24.18 -27.93 -2.66
N GLN A 156 -23.03 -27.27 -2.79
CA GLN A 156 -22.34 -27.04 -4.05
C GLN A 156 -21.27 -28.11 -4.28
N VAL A 157 -20.90 -28.32 -5.54
CA VAL A 157 -19.75 -29.16 -5.92
C VAL A 157 -18.57 -28.26 -6.29
N LEU A 158 -17.40 -28.51 -5.69
CA LEU A 158 -16.17 -27.83 -6.10
C LEU A 158 -15.72 -28.37 -7.46
N GLN A 159 -15.66 -27.49 -8.45
CA GLN A 159 -15.03 -27.80 -9.73
C GLN A 159 -13.60 -27.27 -9.72
N THR A 160 -12.65 -28.15 -10.07
CA THR A 160 -11.22 -27.81 -10.13
C THR A 160 -10.80 -27.52 -11.55
N PHE A 161 -10.17 -26.37 -11.75
CA PHE A 161 -9.63 -25.94 -13.03
C PHE A 161 -8.11 -25.85 -12.97
N TYR A 162 -7.46 -26.39 -13.99
CA TYR A 162 -6.01 -26.51 -14.09
C TYR A 162 -5.45 -25.40 -14.97
N CYS A 163 -4.33 -24.80 -14.57
CA CYS A 163 -3.61 -23.88 -15.44
C CYS A 163 -2.89 -24.66 -16.56
N ARG A 164 -2.52 -23.93 -17.63
CA ARG A 164 -1.66 -24.45 -18.69
C ARG A 164 -0.30 -23.76 -18.62
N ASP A 165 0.70 -24.45 -18.08
CA ASP A 165 2.03 -23.86 -17.93
C ASP A 165 2.91 -24.16 -19.14
N LYS A 166 3.74 -23.18 -19.49
CA LYS A 166 4.86 -23.36 -20.42
C LYS A 166 6.13 -22.89 -19.75
N LEU A 167 7.25 -23.56 -19.98
CA LEU A 167 8.53 -23.06 -19.51
C LEU A 167 8.79 -21.69 -20.14
N ALA A 168 9.11 -20.68 -19.32
CA ALA A 168 9.44 -19.37 -19.84
C ALA A 168 10.81 -19.42 -20.52
N ALA A 169 10.99 -18.66 -21.60
CA ALA A 169 12.33 -18.42 -22.14
C ALA A 169 13.22 -17.87 -21.03
N GLU A 170 14.45 -18.37 -20.90
CA GLU A 170 15.40 -17.83 -19.94
C GLU A 170 15.48 -16.32 -20.14
N SER A 171 15.31 -15.54 -19.06
CA SER A 171 15.67 -14.13 -19.11
C SER A 171 17.19 -14.09 -19.25
N ASP A 172 17.68 -13.88 -20.47
CA ASP A 172 19.08 -13.54 -20.70
C ASP A 172 19.46 -12.42 -19.73
N SER A 173 20.58 -12.60 -19.03
CA SER A 173 21.18 -11.54 -18.23
C SER A 173 21.22 -10.25 -19.04
N SER A 174 20.87 -9.12 -18.42
CA SER A 174 20.60 -7.85 -19.08
C SER A 174 21.81 -7.20 -19.79
N ASP A 175 22.95 -7.89 -19.85
CA ASP A 175 24.26 -7.37 -20.29
C ASP A 175 24.66 -7.77 -21.72
N MET A 176 23.83 -8.51 -22.48
CA MET A 176 24.24 -9.01 -23.80
C MET A 176 23.61 -8.23 -24.98
N SER A 177 24.44 -7.98 -26.01
CA SER A 177 24.11 -7.19 -27.21
C SER A 177 23.09 -7.88 -28.11
N ARG A 178 22.28 -7.09 -28.83
CA ARG A 178 21.20 -7.55 -29.72
C ARG A 178 21.66 -8.55 -30.80
N ARG A 179 22.93 -8.48 -31.22
CA ARG A 179 23.54 -9.33 -32.26
C ARG A 179 23.97 -10.70 -31.73
N GLN A 180 24.31 -10.81 -30.44
CA GLN A 180 24.59 -12.09 -29.77
C GLN A 180 23.31 -12.86 -29.41
N ARG A 181 22.17 -12.17 -29.26
CA ARG A 181 20.85 -12.78 -28.95
C ARG A 181 20.29 -13.63 -30.08
N GLN A 182 20.62 -13.32 -31.34
CA GLN A 182 20.09 -14.04 -32.51
C GLN A 182 20.78 -15.38 -32.77
N ASN A 183 22.01 -15.59 -32.24
CA ASN A 183 22.84 -16.75 -32.60
C ASN A 183 23.04 -17.78 -31.47
N LYS A 184 22.32 -17.67 -30.35
CA LYS A 184 22.41 -18.65 -29.25
C LYS A 184 21.20 -19.57 -29.24
N VAL A 185 21.27 -20.64 -30.03
CA VAL A 185 20.42 -21.82 -29.80
C VAL A 185 20.93 -22.46 -28.51
N ASN A 186 20.09 -22.50 -27.47
CA ASN A 186 20.45 -23.10 -26.19
C ASN A 186 20.46 -24.64 -26.36
N PRO A 187 21.62 -25.32 -26.35
CA PRO A 187 21.69 -26.75 -26.66
C PRO A 187 21.05 -27.65 -25.59
N LYS A 188 20.58 -27.09 -24.46
CA LYS A 188 19.95 -27.83 -23.35
C LYS A 188 18.43 -27.72 -23.26
N ARG A 189 17.75 -26.92 -24.11
CA ARG A 189 16.29 -26.78 -24.07
C ARG A 189 15.67 -27.13 -25.43
N ALA A 190 15.27 -28.39 -25.56
CA ALA A 190 14.58 -28.89 -26.75
C ALA A 190 13.11 -28.47 -26.83
N THR A 191 12.46 -28.12 -25.71
CA THR A 191 11.02 -27.81 -25.67
C THR A 191 10.67 -26.72 -24.63
N ASN A 192 9.56 -26.02 -24.86
CA ASN A 192 8.88 -25.14 -23.90
C ASN A 192 7.79 -25.87 -23.09
N ILE A 193 7.72 -27.19 -23.24
CA ILE A 193 6.72 -28.06 -22.64
C ILE A 193 7.19 -28.39 -21.22
N VAL A 194 6.31 -28.20 -20.25
CA VAL A 194 6.51 -28.68 -18.88
C VAL A 194 6.24 -30.19 -18.88
N ASN A 195 7.16 -31.01 -18.36
CA ASN A 195 6.92 -32.45 -18.30
C ASN A 195 5.77 -32.78 -17.31
N PRO A 196 5.07 -33.91 -17.46
CA PRO A 196 3.89 -34.20 -16.65
C PRO A 196 4.13 -34.20 -15.13
N GLU A 197 5.27 -34.72 -14.68
CA GLU A 197 5.65 -34.74 -13.26
C GLU A 197 5.82 -33.33 -12.68
N LEU A 198 6.52 -32.44 -13.40
CA LEU A 198 6.67 -31.05 -12.97
C LEU A 198 5.34 -30.31 -13.04
N GLN A 199 4.49 -30.61 -14.03
CA GLN A 199 3.18 -29.98 -14.15
C GLN A 199 2.27 -30.36 -12.97
N GLU A 200 2.27 -31.63 -12.56
CA GLU A 200 1.52 -32.09 -11.39
C GLU A 200 2.06 -31.45 -10.10
N LEU A 201 3.39 -31.29 -9.99
CA LEU A 201 3.99 -30.55 -8.89
C LEU A 201 3.53 -29.08 -8.89
N LEU A 202 3.60 -28.39 -10.03
CA LEU A 202 3.19 -26.99 -10.18
C LEU A 202 1.72 -26.75 -9.85
N TRP A 203 0.83 -27.65 -10.28
CA TRP A 203 -0.60 -27.60 -9.94
C TRP A 203 -0.87 -27.69 -8.45
N ASN A 204 -0.01 -28.41 -7.72
CA ASN A 204 -0.16 -28.64 -6.29
C ASN A 204 0.66 -27.67 -5.42
N LEU A 205 1.42 -26.73 -6.02
CA LEU A 205 2.08 -25.67 -5.26
C LEU A 205 1.06 -24.71 -4.64
N SER A 206 1.34 -24.30 -3.40
CA SER A 206 0.60 -23.23 -2.73
C SER A 206 0.75 -21.92 -3.52
N PRO A 207 -0.33 -21.10 -3.64
CA PRO A 207 -0.27 -19.80 -4.32
C PRO A 207 0.83 -18.86 -3.78
N GLU A 208 1.25 -18.98 -2.53
CA GLU A 208 2.38 -18.23 -2.00
C GLU A 208 3.70 -18.47 -2.74
N LEU A 209 3.88 -19.67 -3.31
CA LEU A 209 5.10 -20.10 -4.00
C LEU A 209 5.06 -19.78 -5.49
N THR A 210 3.96 -19.22 -5.99
CA THR A 210 3.69 -18.95 -7.41
C THR A 210 3.22 -17.50 -7.64
N GLU A 211 3.76 -16.56 -6.86
CA GLU A 211 3.40 -15.12 -6.93
C GLU A 211 1.88 -14.87 -6.89
N HIS A 212 1.14 -15.69 -6.13
CA HIS A 212 -0.31 -15.67 -5.98
C HIS A 212 -1.12 -16.06 -7.22
N HIS A 213 -0.52 -16.81 -8.15
CA HIS A 213 -1.21 -17.38 -9.30
C HIS A 213 -1.39 -18.89 -9.08
N PRO A 214 -2.61 -19.37 -8.78
CA PRO A 214 -2.81 -20.77 -8.43
C PRO A 214 -2.60 -21.70 -9.63
N GLY A 215 -1.93 -22.82 -9.41
CA GLY A 215 -1.80 -23.89 -10.41
C GLY A 215 -3.13 -24.61 -10.65
N LYS A 216 -3.88 -24.88 -9.58
CA LYS A 216 -5.27 -25.33 -9.64
C LYS A 216 -6.18 -24.36 -8.90
N LEU A 217 -7.34 -24.07 -9.49
CA LEU A 217 -8.36 -23.22 -8.88
C LEU A 217 -9.63 -24.03 -8.70
N SER A 218 -9.95 -24.37 -7.45
CA SER A 218 -11.18 -25.07 -7.09
C SER A 218 -12.24 -24.05 -6.63
N ILE A 219 -13.33 -23.94 -7.39
CA ILE A 219 -14.38 -22.92 -7.19
C ILE A 219 -15.79 -23.54 -7.31
N CYS A 220 -16.78 -22.84 -6.77
CA CYS A 220 -18.20 -23.09 -6.99
C CYS A 220 -18.98 -21.78 -7.01
N VAL A 221 -20.24 -21.80 -7.45
CA VAL A 221 -21.10 -20.60 -7.51
C VAL A 221 -21.34 -20.06 -6.10
N GLY A 222 -21.30 -18.73 -5.96
CA GLY A 222 -21.47 -17.99 -4.71
C GLY A 222 -20.18 -17.85 -3.88
N MET A 223 -19.10 -18.55 -4.24
CA MET A 223 -17.88 -18.56 -3.44
C MET A 223 -17.15 -17.19 -3.47
N PRO A 224 -16.64 -16.69 -2.34
CA PRO A 224 -15.86 -15.45 -2.30
C PRO A 224 -14.48 -15.62 -2.94
N VAL A 225 -14.11 -14.67 -3.80
CA VAL A 225 -12.84 -14.61 -4.52
C VAL A 225 -12.23 -13.21 -4.46
N MET A 226 -10.92 -13.13 -4.66
CA MET A 226 -10.17 -11.89 -4.76
C MET A 226 -9.38 -11.85 -6.07
N ILE A 227 -9.48 -10.73 -6.78
CA ILE A 227 -8.76 -10.48 -8.03
C ILE A 227 -7.31 -10.16 -7.71
N LYS A 228 -6.36 -10.71 -8.48
CA LYS A 228 -4.91 -10.60 -8.22
C LYS A 228 -4.14 -9.70 -9.17
N ILE A 229 -4.83 -9.08 -10.15
CA ILE A 229 -4.21 -8.16 -11.12
C ILE A 229 -5.10 -6.95 -11.38
N ASN A 230 -4.51 -5.87 -11.88
CA ASN A 230 -5.26 -4.76 -12.45
C ASN A 230 -5.68 -5.16 -13.86
N VAL A 231 -6.99 -5.32 -14.08
CA VAL A 231 -7.58 -5.63 -15.39
C VAL A 231 -8.14 -4.36 -16.02
N ALA A 232 -9.04 -3.69 -15.30
CA ALA A 232 -9.74 -2.48 -15.74
C ALA A 232 -10.00 -1.60 -14.52
N THR A 233 -9.07 -0.68 -14.26
CA THR A 233 -9.12 0.22 -13.08
C THR A 233 -10.33 1.14 -13.08
N GLU A 234 -10.77 1.56 -14.27
CA GLU A 234 -11.94 2.36 -14.55
C GLU A 234 -13.25 1.66 -14.18
N CYS A 235 -13.24 0.31 -14.15
CA CYS A 235 -14.36 -0.54 -13.73
C CYS A 235 -14.13 -1.13 -12.33
N TYR A 236 -13.16 -0.61 -11.56
CA TYR A 236 -12.78 -1.13 -10.24
C TYR A 236 -12.34 -2.60 -10.22
N VAL A 237 -11.95 -3.14 -11.39
CA VAL A 237 -11.41 -4.49 -11.53
C VAL A 237 -9.89 -4.42 -11.31
N THR A 238 -9.52 -4.26 -10.05
CA THR A 238 -8.14 -4.04 -9.61
C THR A 238 -7.61 -5.20 -8.81
N ASN A 239 -6.28 -5.27 -8.66
CA ASN A 239 -5.66 -6.20 -7.72
C ASN A 239 -6.17 -5.90 -6.31
N GLY A 240 -6.70 -6.92 -5.65
CA GLY A 240 -7.33 -6.85 -4.35
C GLY A 240 -8.86 -6.69 -4.38
N ALA A 241 -9.48 -6.40 -5.52
CA ALA A 241 -10.93 -6.29 -5.59
C ALA A 241 -11.60 -7.62 -5.18
N GLU A 242 -12.63 -7.53 -4.34
CA GLU A 242 -13.37 -8.68 -3.81
C GLU A 242 -14.63 -8.92 -4.63
N GLY A 243 -14.99 -10.18 -4.78
CA GLY A 243 -16.21 -10.55 -5.46
C GLY A 243 -16.68 -11.94 -5.09
N VAL A 244 -17.81 -12.34 -5.66
CA VAL A 244 -18.37 -13.68 -5.55
C VAL A 244 -18.50 -14.31 -6.94
N VAL A 245 -18.24 -15.61 -7.03
CA VAL A 245 -18.37 -16.37 -8.28
C VAL A 245 -19.84 -16.44 -8.70
N VAL A 246 -20.14 -16.09 -9.95
CA VAL A 246 -21.49 -16.17 -10.53
C VAL A 246 -21.61 -17.35 -11.48
N GLY A 247 -20.53 -17.67 -12.19
CA GLY A 247 -20.48 -18.77 -13.16
C GLY A 247 -19.18 -18.71 -13.96
N TRP A 248 -19.01 -19.63 -14.91
CA TRP A 248 -17.79 -19.72 -15.72
C TRP A 248 -18.05 -20.41 -17.06
N THR A 249 -17.14 -20.20 -18.00
CA THR A 249 -16.92 -21.06 -19.16
C THR A 249 -15.58 -21.78 -18.99
N SER A 250 -15.47 -22.97 -19.58
CA SER A 250 -14.27 -23.80 -19.47
C SER A 250 -13.88 -24.42 -20.81
N ARG A 251 -12.60 -24.76 -20.93
CA ARG A 251 -12.02 -25.48 -22.07
C ARG A 251 -11.30 -26.74 -21.60
N LEU A 252 -11.22 -27.75 -22.45
CA LEU A 252 -10.41 -28.96 -22.18
C LEU A 252 -8.91 -28.64 -22.30
N VAL A 253 -8.13 -29.14 -21.33
CA VAL A 253 -6.66 -29.06 -21.32
C VAL A 253 -6.05 -30.41 -21.66
N SER A 254 -6.60 -31.49 -21.09
CA SER A 254 -6.34 -32.91 -21.37
C SER A 254 -7.66 -33.68 -21.37
N GLU A 255 -7.63 -35.00 -21.58
CA GLU A 255 -8.83 -35.86 -21.62
C GLU A 255 -9.70 -35.74 -20.35
N ASP A 256 -9.10 -35.44 -19.21
CA ASP A 256 -9.72 -35.43 -17.87
C ASP A 256 -9.67 -34.08 -17.15
N LYS A 257 -8.98 -33.06 -17.70
CA LYS A 257 -8.75 -31.78 -17.01
C LYS A 257 -9.32 -30.60 -17.78
N LEU A 258 -10.01 -29.73 -17.05
CA LEU A 258 -10.59 -28.48 -17.55
C LEU A 258 -9.74 -27.28 -17.11
N ALA A 259 -9.64 -26.26 -17.97
CA ALA A 259 -9.15 -24.93 -17.63
C ALA A 259 -10.30 -23.93 -17.69
N LEU A 260 -10.21 -22.88 -16.86
CA LEU A 260 -11.11 -21.74 -16.97
C LEU A 260 -10.80 -20.94 -18.23
N ASP A 261 -11.84 -20.66 -19.00
CA ASP A 261 -11.80 -19.73 -20.11
C ASP A 261 -12.19 -18.33 -19.62
N THR A 262 -13.42 -18.19 -19.14
CA THR A 262 -13.93 -16.96 -18.54
C THR A 262 -14.58 -17.26 -17.20
N LEU A 263 -14.25 -16.48 -16.17
CA LEU A 263 -14.90 -16.50 -14.86
C LEU A 263 -15.77 -15.26 -14.71
N PHE A 264 -17.06 -15.42 -14.39
CA PHE A 264 -17.94 -14.31 -14.08
C PHE A 264 -17.93 -14.06 -12.58
N VAL A 265 -17.55 -12.85 -12.18
CA VAL A 265 -17.45 -12.44 -10.77
C VAL A 265 -18.35 -11.24 -10.53
N LYS A 266 -19.16 -11.28 -9.48
CA LYS A 266 -19.91 -10.12 -9.00
C LYS A 266 -19.07 -9.37 -7.97
N LEU A 267 -18.70 -8.14 -8.25
CA LEU A 267 -17.95 -7.30 -7.31
C LEU A 267 -18.80 -6.96 -6.09
N THR A 268 -18.23 -7.08 -4.89
CA THR A 268 -18.96 -6.88 -3.62
C THR A 268 -18.78 -5.48 -3.03
N ALA A 269 -17.73 -4.75 -3.44
CA ALA A 269 -17.35 -3.46 -2.85
C ALA A 269 -16.94 -2.41 -3.92
N ALA A 270 -17.56 -2.46 -5.10
CA ALA A 270 -17.31 -1.45 -6.14
C ALA A 270 -17.84 -0.07 -5.69
N PRO A 271 -17.03 1.01 -5.75
CA PRO A 271 -17.45 2.36 -5.36
C PRO A 271 -18.60 2.92 -6.18
N SER A 272 -18.72 2.53 -7.44
CA SER A 272 -19.87 2.85 -8.27
C SER A 272 -20.30 1.63 -9.10
N LYS A 273 -21.54 1.70 -9.62
CA LYS A 273 -22.15 0.61 -10.36
C LYS A 273 -21.42 0.39 -11.68
N VAL A 274 -21.01 -0.85 -11.91
CA VAL A 274 -20.40 -1.29 -13.17
C VAL A 274 -21.39 -2.20 -13.89
N GLN A 275 -21.69 -1.91 -15.16
CA GLN A 275 -22.58 -2.77 -15.94
C GLN A 275 -21.96 -3.02 -17.31
N VAL A 276 -21.54 -4.27 -17.52
CA VAL A 276 -21.12 -4.74 -18.84
C VAL A 276 -22.36 -5.14 -19.64
N LYS A 277 -22.44 -4.73 -20.91
CA LYS A 277 -23.59 -5.03 -21.76
C LYS A 277 -23.84 -6.54 -21.81
N GLY A 278 -25.07 -6.96 -21.49
CA GLY A 278 -25.48 -8.36 -21.47
C GLY A 278 -25.19 -9.10 -20.15
N LEU A 279 -24.58 -8.44 -19.16
CA LEU A 279 -24.37 -9.00 -17.82
C LEU A 279 -25.18 -8.23 -16.75
N PRO A 280 -25.51 -8.89 -15.62
CA PRO A 280 -26.12 -8.21 -14.49
C PRO A 280 -25.21 -7.12 -13.89
N GLU A 281 -25.80 -6.23 -13.10
CA GLU A 281 -25.06 -5.17 -12.39
C GLU A 281 -23.92 -5.75 -11.52
N ASN A 282 -22.75 -5.12 -11.62
CA ASN A 282 -21.49 -5.46 -10.97
C ASN A 282 -20.92 -6.84 -11.31
N VAL A 283 -21.47 -7.53 -12.32
CA VAL A 283 -20.92 -8.78 -12.84
C VAL A 283 -19.94 -8.46 -13.96
N ILE A 284 -18.71 -8.91 -13.79
CA ILE A 284 -17.62 -8.68 -14.74
C ILE A 284 -17.02 -10.03 -15.21
N PRO A 285 -16.68 -10.17 -16.50
CA PRO A 285 -15.97 -11.34 -17.00
C PRO A 285 -14.47 -11.19 -16.77
N LEU A 286 -13.85 -12.21 -16.18
CA LEU A 286 -12.40 -12.36 -16.02
C LEU A 286 -11.92 -13.48 -16.93
N VAL A 287 -11.28 -13.11 -18.03
CA VAL A 287 -10.69 -14.06 -18.98
C VAL A 287 -9.33 -14.51 -18.44
N HIS A 288 -8.97 -15.75 -18.73
CA HIS A 288 -7.64 -16.28 -18.45
C HIS A 288 -6.54 -15.44 -19.11
N GLN A 289 -5.37 -15.34 -18.47
CA GLN A 289 -4.23 -14.60 -18.98
C GLN A 289 -2.93 -15.36 -18.76
N VAL A 290 -2.04 -15.28 -19.76
CA VAL A 290 -0.68 -15.82 -19.65
C VAL A 290 0.20 -14.80 -18.93
N ARG A 291 0.84 -15.22 -17.84
CA ARG A 291 1.79 -14.39 -17.08
C ARG A 291 3.08 -15.12 -16.80
N LYS A 292 4.19 -14.40 -16.88
CA LYS A 292 5.49 -14.91 -16.44
C LYS A 292 5.54 -14.89 -14.92
N VAL A 293 5.67 -16.05 -14.30
CA VAL A 293 5.60 -16.26 -12.85
C VAL A 293 6.85 -17.02 -12.39
N LYS A 294 7.40 -16.61 -11.25
CA LYS A 294 8.45 -17.37 -10.55
C LYS A 294 7.83 -18.35 -9.58
N CYS A 295 8.16 -19.63 -9.76
CA CYS A 295 7.70 -20.73 -8.92
C CYS A 295 8.84 -21.26 -8.08
N LYS A 296 8.66 -21.29 -6.75
CA LYS A 296 9.61 -21.91 -5.81
C LYS A 296 9.21 -23.35 -5.56
N LEU A 297 10.04 -24.30 -6.00
CA LEU A 297 9.83 -25.74 -5.85
C LEU A 297 10.21 -26.21 -4.43
N PRO A 298 9.72 -27.39 -3.98
CA PRO A 298 10.01 -27.91 -2.64
C PRO A 298 11.51 -28.14 -2.36
N ASN A 299 12.30 -28.42 -3.39
CA ASN A 299 13.76 -28.55 -3.29
C ASN A 299 14.50 -27.20 -3.20
N GLY A 300 13.76 -26.08 -3.09
CA GLY A 300 14.31 -24.73 -3.01
C GLY A 300 14.66 -24.09 -4.36
N LYS A 301 14.62 -24.84 -5.46
CA LYS A 301 14.89 -24.32 -6.81
C LYS A 301 13.77 -23.36 -7.22
N VAL A 302 14.14 -22.22 -7.79
CA VAL A 302 13.20 -21.29 -8.41
C VAL A 302 13.22 -21.50 -9.92
N ILE A 303 12.05 -21.70 -10.52
CA ILE A 303 11.87 -21.77 -11.97
C ILE A 303 10.94 -20.66 -12.43
N GLU A 304 11.03 -20.30 -13.70
CA GLU A 304 10.17 -19.29 -14.31
C GLU A 304 9.32 -19.93 -15.40
N ILE A 305 8.01 -19.73 -15.31
CA ILE A 305 7.01 -20.31 -16.21
C ILE A 305 6.08 -19.22 -16.74
N ASN A 306 5.50 -19.46 -17.92
CA ASN A 306 4.36 -18.75 -18.45
C ASN A 306 3.10 -19.49 -17.96
N HIS A 307 2.49 -18.94 -16.92
CA HIS A 307 1.32 -19.45 -16.22
C HIS A 307 0.05 -18.93 -16.89
N ASP A 308 -0.79 -19.81 -17.44
CA ASP A 308 -2.06 -19.45 -18.08
C ASP A 308 -3.25 -19.79 -17.17
N GLN A 309 -3.82 -18.78 -16.52
CA GLN A 309 -4.94 -18.93 -15.59
C GLN A 309 -5.74 -17.63 -15.42
N VAL A 310 -6.99 -17.74 -14.95
CA VAL A 310 -7.77 -16.58 -14.49
C VAL A 310 -7.12 -15.99 -13.23
N PRO A 311 -6.93 -14.66 -13.15
CA PRO A 311 -6.15 -14.02 -12.09
C PRO A 311 -6.96 -13.81 -10.79
N VAL A 312 -7.44 -14.90 -10.20
CA VAL A 312 -8.18 -14.87 -8.92
C VAL A 312 -7.66 -15.92 -7.94
N VAL A 313 -7.91 -15.67 -6.66
CA VAL A 313 -7.74 -16.65 -5.56
C VAL A 313 -9.01 -16.67 -4.70
N PRO A 314 -9.30 -17.76 -3.97
CA PRO A 314 -10.34 -17.73 -2.95
C PRO A 314 -10.09 -16.65 -1.89
N ASN A 315 -11.14 -16.12 -1.28
CA ASN A 315 -11.06 -15.02 -0.31
C ASN A 315 -11.80 -15.34 1.00
N PHE A 316 -11.50 -16.50 1.57
CA PHE A 316 -11.83 -16.82 2.97
C PHE A 316 -10.73 -16.34 3.93
N ALA A 317 -9.56 -16.02 3.41
CA ALA A 317 -8.51 -15.29 4.09
C ALA A 317 -7.77 -14.33 3.15
N MET A 318 -7.19 -13.29 3.74
CA MET A 318 -6.31 -12.33 3.07
C MET A 318 -5.14 -11.97 3.99
N THR A 319 -4.05 -11.47 3.42
CA THR A 319 -2.94 -10.98 4.25
C THR A 319 -3.21 -9.59 4.80
N ASP A 320 -2.53 -9.23 5.88
CA ASP A 320 -2.51 -7.89 6.46
C ASP A 320 -2.17 -6.80 5.43
N PHE A 321 -1.18 -7.03 4.57
CA PHE A 321 -0.87 -6.17 3.41
C PHE A 321 -2.06 -6.02 2.45
N ALA A 322 -2.75 -7.12 2.12
CA ALA A 322 -3.90 -7.08 1.23
C ALA A 322 -5.12 -6.37 1.84
N SER A 323 -5.22 -6.38 3.19
CA SER A 323 -6.27 -5.70 3.94
C SER A 323 -6.08 -4.19 4.07
N GLN A 324 -4.88 -3.67 3.76
CA GLN A 324 -4.54 -2.27 3.98
C GLN A 324 -5.46 -1.34 3.16
N GLY A 325 -5.90 -0.24 3.79
CA GLY A 325 -6.82 0.73 3.18
C GLY A 325 -8.30 0.33 3.19
N ARG A 326 -8.65 -0.88 3.63
CA ARG A 326 -10.05 -1.34 3.67
C ARG A 326 -10.74 -0.98 4.98
N THR A 327 -12.05 -0.75 4.90
CA THR A 327 -12.95 -0.70 6.05
C THR A 327 -13.84 -1.93 6.02
N ARG A 328 -13.94 -2.63 7.16
CA ARG A 328 -14.69 -3.88 7.27
C ARG A 328 -15.67 -3.78 8.44
N PRO A 329 -16.98 -3.87 8.19
CA PRO A 329 -17.98 -3.92 9.26
C PRO A 329 -17.73 -5.11 10.21
N ASP A 330 -17.41 -6.26 9.61
CA ASP A 330 -17.02 -7.48 10.29
C ASP A 330 -15.54 -7.77 10.01
N ASN A 331 -14.74 -7.74 11.07
CA ASN A 331 -13.30 -7.85 11.02
C ASN A 331 -12.82 -9.07 11.80
N VAL A 332 -12.64 -10.18 11.07
CA VAL A 332 -12.05 -11.40 11.61
C VAL A 332 -10.55 -11.39 11.31
N CYS A 333 -9.73 -11.58 12.34
CA CYS A 333 -8.28 -11.53 12.20
C CYS A 333 -7.57 -12.59 13.05
N ASP A 334 -6.47 -13.10 12.54
CA ASP A 334 -5.49 -13.86 13.29
C ASP A 334 -4.22 -13.03 13.45
N ILE A 335 -4.01 -12.56 14.68
CA ILE A 335 -2.90 -11.65 15.02
C ILE A 335 -1.77 -12.36 15.78
N GLN A 336 -1.88 -13.65 16.03
CA GLN A 336 -0.86 -14.43 16.76
C GLN A 336 0.49 -14.35 16.03
N ASN A 337 0.47 -14.52 14.72
CA ASN A 337 1.64 -14.56 13.86
C ASN A 337 2.04 -13.19 13.27
N CYS A 338 1.39 -12.08 13.67
CA CYS A 338 1.78 -10.72 13.29
C CYS A 338 3.22 -10.43 13.65
N LYS A 339 4.00 -9.89 12.71
CA LYS A 339 5.44 -9.67 12.92
C LYS A 339 5.73 -8.62 13.98
N ASN A 340 4.93 -7.56 14.03
CA ASN A 340 5.13 -6.39 14.89
C ASN A 340 3.80 -5.68 15.18
N HIS A 341 3.84 -4.62 15.99
CA HIS A 341 2.66 -3.82 16.32
C HIS A 341 1.99 -3.20 15.09
N GLN A 342 2.74 -2.81 14.05
CA GLN A 342 2.17 -2.21 12.83
C GLN A 342 1.30 -3.21 12.06
N SER A 343 1.71 -4.49 12.02
CA SER A 343 0.91 -5.58 11.46
C SER A 343 -0.36 -5.80 12.29
N VAL A 344 -0.26 -5.85 13.63
CA VAL A 344 -1.43 -5.97 14.51
C VAL A 344 -2.39 -4.79 14.35
N TYR A 345 -1.85 -3.56 14.36
CA TYR A 345 -2.62 -2.34 14.15
C TYR A 345 -3.29 -2.34 12.78
N THR A 346 -2.59 -2.76 11.72
CA THR A 346 -3.16 -2.86 10.37
C THR A 346 -4.34 -3.82 10.35
N CYS A 347 -4.23 -5.00 10.98
CA CYS A 347 -5.32 -5.96 11.09
C CYS A 347 -6.53 -5.42 11.86
N LEU A 348 -6.31 -4.93 13.09
CA LEU A 348 -7.40 -4.55 13.99
C LEU A 348 -8.10 -3.26 13.55
N SER A 349 -7.34 -2.29 13.04
CA SER A 349 -7.90 -0.99 12.61
C SER A 349 -8.81 -1.08 11.39
N ARG A 350 -8.93 -2.23 10.70
CA ARG A 350 -9.92 -2.40 9.61
C ARG A 350 -11.35 -2.49 10.16
N GLY A 351 -11.53 -2.92 11.40
CA GLY A 351 -12.83 -3.05 12.05
C GLY A 351 -13.48 -1.69 12.34
N SER A 352 -14.78 -1.57 12.08
CA SER A 352 -15.55 -0.35 12.38
C SER A 352 -16.20 -0.36 13.76
N THR A 353 -16.38 -1.54 14.37
CA THR A 353 -17.02 -1.72 15.69
C THR A 353 -16.33 -2.79 16.52
N LEU A 354 -16.47 -2.72 17.85
CA LEU A 354 -15.99 -3.76 18.75
C LEU A 354 -16.74 -5.07 18.53
N ASP A 355 -18.06 -5.01 18.35
CA ASP A 355 -18.92 -6.17 18.13
C ASP A 355 -18.58 -6.93 16.82
N GLY A 356 -18.25 -6.19 15.76
CA GLY A 356 -17.80 -6.79 14.49
C GLY A 356 -16.38 -7.34 14.52
N THR A 357 -15.60 -7.13 15.59
CA THR A 357 -14.20 -7.57 15.66
C THR A 357 -14.08 -8.94 16.32
N ILE A 358 -13.46 -9.91 15.65
CA ILE A 358 -13.14 -11.23 16.22
C ILE A 358 -11.66 -11.55 16.00
N ILE A 359 -11.01 -12.02 17.06
CA ILE A 359 -9.64 -12.53 17.00
C ILE A 359 -9.72 -14.05 17.06
N VAL A 360 -9.18 -14.73 16.05
CA VAL A 360 -9.36 -16.18 15.84
C VAL A 360 -8.81 -17.01 16.99
N GLN A 361 -7.68 -16.60 17.57
CA GLN A 361 -6.98 -17.36 18.60
C GLN A 361 -6.24 -16.46 19.60
N PRO A 362 -5.87 -16.98 20.79
CA PRO A 362 -5.05 -16.23 21.75
C PRO A 362 -3.76 -15.73 21.13
N PHE A 363 -3.29 -14.57 21.60
CA PHE A 363 -2.11 -13.92 21.05
C PHE A 363 -1.17 -13.35 22.11
N ASN A 364 0.09 -13.12 21.75
CA ASN A 364 1.06 -12.47 22.62
C ASN A 364 0.81 -10.95 22.73
N ALA A 365 0.35 -10.50 23.90
CA ALA A 365 0.06 -9.10 24.18
C ALA A 365 1.30 -8.18 24.23
N SER A 366 2.53 -8.72 24.26
CA SER A 366 3.76 -7.91 24.22
C SER A 366 3.90 -7.10 22.92
N LYS A 367 3.19 -7.50 21.85
CA LYS A 367 3.15 -6.76 20.58
C LYS A 367 2.32 -5.48 20.67
N LEU A 368 1.48 -5.33 21.69
CA LEU A 368 0.60 -4.16 21.87
C LEU A 368 1.24 -3.04 22.72
N ARG A 369 2.30 -3.36 23.48
CA ARG A 369 2.96 -2.45 24.43
C ARG A 369 4.48 -2.48 24.32
N GLY A 370 5.14 -1.44 24.82
CA GLY A 370 6.61 -1.36 24.90
C GLY A 370 7.26 -0.40 23.89
N CYS A 371 6.51 0.61 23.43
CA CYS A 371 6.92 1.72 22.57
C CYS A 371 7.32 1.37 21.13
N ILE A 372 7.09 2.32 20.22
CA ILE A 372 7.52 2.21 18.82
C ILE A 372 9.03 2.40 18.65
N ALA A 373 9.55 1.95 17.51
CA ALA A 373 10.96 2.14 17.16
C ALA A 373 11.35 3.63 17.16
N GLY A 374 12.58 3.94 17.59
CA GLY A 374 13.07 5.32 17.71
C GLY A 374 12.95 6.15 16.43
N SER A 375 13.23 5.55 15.27
CA SER A 375 13.08 6.21 13.97
C SER A 375 11.64 6.58 13.64
N LEU A 376 10.69 5.67 13.89
CA LEU A 376 9.27 5.92 13.69
C LEU A 376 8.74 6.97 14.68
N ARG A 377 9.22 6.93 15.93
CA ARG A 377 8.90 7.93 16.94
C ARG A 377 9.36 9.32 16.54
N GLN A 378 10.59 9.43 16.04
CA GLN A 378 11.14 10.68 15.55
C GLN A 378 10.31 11.21 14.38
N GLU A 379 9.98 10.37 13.39
CA GLU A 379 9.14 10.76 12.26
C GLU A 379 7.80 11.33 12.73
N PHE A 380 7.09 10.67 13.66
CA PHE A 380 5.83 11.21 14.19
C PHE A 380 6.00 12.54 14.92
N ARG A 381 7.05 12.72 15.73
CA ARG A 381 7.33 13.99 16.40
C ARG A 381 7.59 15.12 15.39
N GLU A 382 8.33 14.83 14.33
CA GLU A 382 8.59 15.79 13.24
C GLU A 382 7.30 16.17 12.51
N LEU A 383 6.46 15.18 12.17
CA LEU A 383 5.18 15.41 11.49
C LEU A 383 4.22 16.25 12.33
N GLU A 384 4.15 16.04 13.64
CA GLU A 384 3.33 16.85 14.57
C GLU A 384 3.79 18.32 14.60
N LEU A 385 5.10 18.58 14.57
CA LEU A 385 5.60 19.95 14.46
C LEU A 385 5.26 20.58 13.11
N LEU A 386 5.40 19.83 12.01
CA LEU A 386 5.08 20.33 10.67
C LEU A 386 3.58 20.59 10.49
N ASP A 387 2.71 19.76 11.08
CA ASP A 387 1.26 19.97 11.15
C ASP A 387 0.94 21.29 11.85
N GLN A 388 1.55 21.51 13.03
CA GLN A 388 1.40 22.76 13.77
C GLN A 388 1.90 23.98 12.98
N ILE A 389 3.08 23.89 12.36
CA ILE A 389 3.63 24.97 11.51
C ILE A 389 2.68 25.26 10.34
N THR A 390 2.15 24.22 9.70
CA THR A 390 1.22 24.33 8.58
C THR A 390 -0.05 25.05 9.01
N LYS A 391 -0.65 24.64 10.13
CA LYS A 391 -1.83 25.30 10.71
C LYS A 391 -1.57 26.77 11.02
N MET A 392 -0.46 27.08 11.69
CA MET A 392 -0.14 28.47 12.05
C MET A 392 0.13 29.33 10.81
N ARG A 393 0.76 28.78 9.76
CA ARG A 393 0.98 29.49 8.49
C ARG A 393 -0.35 29.83 7.83
N TYR A 394 -1.29 28.89 7.81
CA TYR A 394 -2.63 29.09 7.29
C TYR A 394 -3.37 30.21 8.04
N LEU A 395 -3.20 30.29 9.36
CA LEU A 395 -3.79 31.34 10.21
C LEU A 395 -3.01 32.68 10.19
N GLY A 396 -1.89 32.77 9.49
CA GLY A 396 -1.05 33.98 9.47
C GLY A 396 -0.28 34.24 10.78
N GLU A 397 -0.13 33.24 11.65
CA GLU A 397 0.47 33.37 12.99
C GLU A 397 1.99 33.07 13.01
N VAL A 398 2.57 32.69 11.87
CA VAL A 398 3.99 32.38 11.77
C VAL A 398 4.78 33.62 11.37
N PRO A 399 5.76 34.06 12.17
CA PRO A 399 6.56 35.23 11.83
C PRO A 399 7.48 34.94 10.64
N PRO A 400 7.93 35.98 9.91
CA PRO A 400 8.84 35.84 8.77
C PRO A 400 10.19 35.17 9.10
N THR A 401 10.55 35.07 10.38
CA THR A 401 11.79 34.43 10.84
C THR A 401 11.76 32.90 10.80
N VAL A 402 10.58 32.28 10.70
CA VAL A 402 10.41 30.83 10.60
C VAL A 402 10.47 30.41 9.13
N VAL A 403 11.67 30.06 8.69
CA VAL A 403 12.01 29.73 7.31
C VAL A 403 12.70 28.38 7.20
N GLY A 404 12.67 27.78 6.01
CA GLY A 404 13.36 26.54 5.68
C GLY A 404 12.83 25.97 4.39
N ILE A 405 13.73 25.61 3.48
CA ILE A 405 13.35 24.94 2.23
C ILE A 405 13.24 23.43 2.43
N THR A 406 13.91 22.90 3.45
CA THR A 406 13.75 21.50 3.90
C THR A 406 13.03 21.43 5.23
N ARG A 407 12.50 20.23 5.51
CA ARG A 407 11.89 19.86 6.80
C ARG A 407 12.78 20.24 7.98
N ASN A 408 14.04 19.85 7.92
CA ASN A 408 14.98 19.99 9.04
C ASN A 408 15.23 21.47 9.35
N GLU A 409 15.46 22.29 8.32
CA GLU A 409 15.63 23.73 8.46
C GLU A 409 14.38 24.42 9.03
N LEU A 410 13.20 24.02 8.57
CA LEU A 410 11.93 24.60 8.99
C LEU A 410 11.61 24.25 10.44
N ILE A 411 11.75 22.97 10.81
CA ILE A 411 11.58 22.54 12.21
C ILE A 411 12.58 23.28 13.11
N TYR A 412 13.84 23.40 12.67
CA TYR A 412 14.86 24.11 13.42
C TYR A 412 14.49 25.58 13.68
N SER A 413 14.11 26.33 12.64
CA SER A 413 13.76 27.75 12.79
C SER A 413 12.49 27.96 13.61
N PHE A 414 11.49 27.09 13.46
CA PHE A 414 10.27 27.11 14.27
C PHE A 414 10.56 26.86 15.75
N ARG A 415 11.38 25.85 16.07
CA ARG A 415 11.73 25.52 17.46
C ARG A 415 12.62 26.57 18.10
N LYS A 416 13.50 27.23 17.32
CA LYS A 416 14.28 28.37 17.80
C LYS A 416 13.38 29.56 18.18
N TRP A 417 12.28 29.76 17.47
CA TRP A 417 11.30 30.82 17.77
C TRP A 417 10.33 30.45 18.90
N LYS A 418 9.64 29.30 18.84
CA LYS A 418 8.67 28.87 19.85
C LYS A 418 9.31 28.40 21.15
N GLY A 419 10.57 27.98 21.10
CA GLY A 419 11.30 27.36 22.20
C GLY A 419 11.39 25.84 22.04
N GLU A 420 12.52 25.28 22.46
CA GLU A 420 12.82 23.85 22.29
C GLU A 420 11.86 22.92 23.05
N LYS A 421 11.28 23.42 24.15
CA LYS A 421 10.32 22.70 24.99
C LYS A 421 8.87 22.79 24.47
N TYR A 422 8.62 23.59 23.43
CA TYR A 422 7.29 23.68 22.85
C TYR A 422 6.82 22.31 22.35
N MET A 423 5.56 21.97 22.64
CA MET A 423 4.91 20.74 22.21
C MET A 423 3.48 21.05 21.79
N PRO A 424 3.04 20.67 20.57
CA PRO A 424 1.64 20.83 20.17
C PRO A 424 0.71 20.08 21.13
N ALA A 425 -0.45 20.68 21.44
CA ALA A 425 -1.38 20.13 22.42
C ALA A 425 -1.97 18.77 22.03
N ALA A 426 -2.01 18.47 20.72
CA ALA A 426 -2.60 17.25 20.19
C ALA A 426 -1.62 16.05 20.13
N VAL A 427 -0.38 16.21 20.61
CA VAL A 427 0.62 15.14 20.62
C VAL A 427 0.22 14.05 21.61
N HIS A 428 0.13 12.81 21.12
CA HIS A 428 -0.17 11.64 21.93
C HIS A 428 0.89 11.39 23.01
N SER A 429 0.46 11.01 24.22
CA SER A 429 1.32 10.81 25.41
C SER A 429 2.54 9.92 25.14
N ALA A 430 2.35 8.85 24.38
CA ALA A 430 3.38 7.88 24.01
C ALA A 430 4.57 8.45 23.21
N ILE A 431 4.42 9.62 22.58
CA ILE A 431 5.47 10.26 21.77
C ILE A 431 5.81 11.67 22.26
N GLN A 432 5.32 12.10 23.43
CA GLN A 432 5.71 13.37 24.03
C GLN A 432 7.21 13.40 24.33
N TRP A 433 7.84 14.57 24.22
CA TRP A 433 9.25 14.75 24.57
C TRP A 433 9.36 15.42 25.93
N LEU A 434 9.83 14.65 26.90
CA LEU A 434 9.96 15.03 28.30
C LEU A 434 11.45 15.17 28.67
N PRO A 435 11.81 15.78 29.81
CA PRO A 435 13.20 15.90 30.22
C PRO A 435 13.97 14.56 30.25
N GLN A 436 13.29 13.47 30.60
CA GLN A 436 13.84 12.10 30.61
C GLN A 436 13.93 11.44 29.23
N ASP A 437 13.25 11.97 28.21
CA ASP A 437 13.28 11.47 26.83
C ASP A 437 13.18 12.67 25.87
N PRO A 438 14.25 13.47 25.78
CA PRO A 438 14.23 14.72 25.05
C PRO A 438 14.11 14.49 23.54
N PHE A 439 13.52 15.47 22.86
CA PHE A 439 13.61 15.58 21.41
C PHE A 439 14.57 16.72 21.09
N PRO A 440 15.88 16.47 21.00
CA PRO A 440 16.86 17.54 20.89
C PRO A 440 16.67 18.33 19.59
N LEU A 441 17.06 19.60 19.63
CA LEU A 441 17.18 20.40 18.41
C LEU A 441 18.33 19.77 17.60
N GLN A 442 18.00 19.17 16.46
CA GLN A 442 19.03 18.68 15.57
C GLN A 442 19.69 19.87 14.87
N ASP A 443 21.01 19.83 14.72
CA ASP A 443 21.71 20.81 13.89
C ASP A 443 21.11 20.85 12.50
N LYS A 444 21.33 21.95 11.77
CA LYS A 444 21.01 22.02 10.35
C LYS A 444 21.74 20.88 9.64
N SER A 445 21.05 19.76 9.44
CA SER A 445 21.56 18.63 8.68
C SER A 445 22.02 19.18 7.33
N LYS A 446 23.26 18.90 6.96
CA LYS A 446 23.68 19.05 5.56
C LYS A 446 22.98 17.93 4.80
N ASP A 447 21.73 18.17 4.43
CA ASP A 447 20.98 17.26 3.57
C ASP A 447 21.84 17.07 2.31
N SER A 448 22.20 15.83 1.98
CA SER A 448 22.99 15.60 0.77
C SER A 448 22.17 16.07 -0.43
N PRO A 449 22.81 16.72 -1.42
CA PRO A 449 22.12 17.10 -2.64
C PRO A 449 21.54 15.82 -3.25
N TRP A 450 20.23 15.82 -3.52
CA TRP A 450 19.64 14.74 -4.30
C TRP A 450 20.09 14.92 -5.75
N THR A 451 20.51 13.84 -6.38
CA THR A 451 20.85 13.81 -7.81
C THR A 451 20.20 12.60 -8.45
N VAL A 452 19.89 12.70 -9.74
CA VAL A 452 19.41 11.55 -10.50
C VAL A 452 20.59 10.63 -10.76
N LEU A 453 20.49 9.37 -10.32
CA LEU A 453 21.51 8.38 -10.66
C LEU A 453 21.33 7.95 -12.12
N PRO A 454 22.39 7.93 -12.93
CA PRO A 454 22.34 7.33 -14.25
C PRO A 454 22.06 5.82 -14.10
N ASP A 455 21.25 5.27 -14.99
CA ASP A 455 21.01 3.83 -14.99
C ASP A 455 22.34 3.10 -15.27
N PRO A 456 22.62 1.92 -14.68
CA PRO A 456 23.86 1.19 -14.93
C PRO A 456 24.12 0.93 -16.42
N LYS A 457 23.08 0.94 -17.25
CA LYS A 457 23.11 0.76 -18.71
C LYS A 457 23.57 2.01 -19.48
N ASP A 458 23.54 3.19 -18.86
CA ASP A 458 23.94 4.46 -19.49
C ASP A 458 25.42 4.81 -19.27
N LYS A 459 26.13 4.09 -18.38
CA LYS A 459 27.56 4.29 -18.13
C LYS A 459 28.46 4.02 -19.34
N GLY A 460 27.95 3.39 -20.40
CA GLY A 460 28.68 3.12 -21.63
C GLY A 460 28.52 4.19 -22.73
N LYS A 461 27.85 5.32 -22.44
CA LYS A 461 27.56 6.35 -23.46
C LYS A 461 28.15 7.73 -23.16
N GLU A 462 28.93 7.88 -22.09
CA GLU A 462 29.45 9.20 -21.68
C GLU A 462 30.75 9.64 -22.36
N ASP A 463 31.43 8.78 -23.15
CA ASP A 463 32.70 9.16 -23.79
C ASP A 463 32.61 9.65 -25.26
N ASP A 464 31.41 9.79 -25.85
CA ASP A 464 31.32 10.06 -27.30
C ASP A 464 30.29 11.12 -27.73
N THR A 465 30.03 12.14 -26.90
CA THR A 465 29.18 13.28 -27.32
C THR A 465 29.76 14.66 -27.01
N ALA A 466 31.07 14.84 -27.20
CA ALA A 466 31.63 16.14 -27.55
C ALA A 466 31.58 16.31 -29.08
N LYS A 467 30.38 16.57 -29.63
CA LYS A 467 30.04 17.13 -30.97
C LYS A 467 28.78 16.47 -31.55
N ALA A 468 27.61 17.01 -31.22
CA ALA A 468 26.45 16.93 -32.11
C ALA A 468 25.52 18.12 -31.86
N THR A 469 25.45 18.97 -32.88
CA THR A 469 24.64 20.17 -33.02
C THR A 469 23.13 19.88 -32.97
N THR A 470 22.42 20.83 -32.36
CA THR A 470 21.02 21.22 -32.59
C THR A 470 20.16 20.35 -33.52
N LYS A 471 19.23 19.57 -32.95
CA LYS A 471 17.93 19.27 -33.59
C LYS A 471 16.82 19.20 -32.55
N ALA A 472 16.00 20.26 -32.51
CA ALA A 472 14.75 20.30 -31.78
C ALA A 472 13.77 19.28 -32.38
N THR A 473 13.31 18.34 -31.56
CA THR A 473 12.14 17.51 -31.87
C THR A 473 11.01 17.94 -30.94
N LYS A 474 10.08 18.74 -31.50
CA LYS A 474 8.76 19.00 -30.91
C LYS A 474 8.03 17.67 -30.79
N LYS A 475 7.58 17.32 -29.58
CA LYS A 475 6.48 16.36 -29.37
C LYS A 475 5.32 17.14 -28.79
N ASP A 476 4.20 17.11 -29.49
CA ASP A 476 2.94 17.77 -29.15
C ASP A 476 2.48 17.42 -27.74
N THR A 477 2.26 18.45 -26.92
CA THR A 477 1.50 18.41 -25.66
C THR A 477 0.08 18.90 -25.87
N ALA A 478 -0.54 18.54 -27.00
CA ALA A 478 -1.95 18.80 -27.24
C ALA A 478 -2.79 17.79 -26.42
N GLY A 479 -3.41 18.26 -25.34
CA GLY A 479 -4.38 17.45 -24.57
C GLY A 479 -4.46 17.74 -23.08
N TYR A 480 -3.65 18.65 -22.52
CA TYR A 480 -3.77 19.00 -21.11
C TYR A 480 -4.76 20.16 -20.91
N VAL A 481 -5.93 19.86 -20.34
CA VAL A 481 -6.93 20.84 -19.91
C VAL A 481 -6.87 20.94 -18.39
N SER A 482 -6.51 22.10 -17.86
CA SER A 482 -6.55 22.39 -16.43
C SER A 482 -7.99 22.44 -15.92
N ALA A 483 -8.22 21.93 -14.70
CA ALA A 483 -9.53 22.00 -14.06
C ALA A 483 -9.94 23.47 -13.79
N ARG A 484 -11.21 23.81 -14.03
CA ARG A 484 -11.77 25.12 -13.67
C ARG A 484 -11.58 25.37 -12.17
N GLY A 485 -10.96 26.51 -11.82
CA GLY A 485 -10.67 26.89 -10.43
C GLY A 485 -9.22 26.68 -9.99
N THR A 486 -8.36 26.10 -10.83
CA THR A 486 -6.93 25.95 -10.51
C THR A 486 -6.22 27.30 -10.67
N GLN A 487 -5.88 27.97 -9.56
CA GLN A 487 -4.93 29.08 -9.56
C GLN A 487 -3.53 28.56 -9.25
N ALA A 488 -2.57 28.82 -10.13
CA ALA A 488 -1.17 28.58 -9.84
C ALA A 488 -0.70 29.57 -8.76
N LEU A 489 -0.25 29.08 -7.62
CA LEU A 489 0.47 29.88 -6.64
C LEU A 489 1.78 30.36 -7.28
N GLN A 490 1.81 31.62 -7.71
CA GLN A 490 3.04 32.25 -8.18
C GLN A 490 4.04 32.32 -7.02
N SER A 491 5.30 32.00 -7.31
CA SER A 491 6.39 31.96 -6.33
C SER A 491 6.53 33.31 -5.63
N LEU A 492 6.25 33.34 -4.33
CA LEU A 492 6.60 34.46 -3.46
C LEU A 492 8.11 34.46 -3.24
N ASN A 493 8.84 35.10 -4.16
CA ASN A 493 10.17 35.65 -3.89
C ASN A 493 10.03 37.17 -3.76
N ASN A 494 10.55 37.68 -2.63
CA ASN A 494 10.77 39.09 -2.26
C ASN A 494 10.78 40.09 -3.43
N PHE A 495 9.93 41.14 -3.36
CA PHE A 495 10.33 42.53 -3.59
C PHE A 495 9.26 43.54 -3.09
N GLY A 496 9.72 44.49 -2.28
CA GLY A 496 9.43 45.93 -2.37
C GLY A 496 7.98 46.42 -2.42
N ILE A 497 7.50 46.94 -1.28
CA ILE A 497 6.40 47.89 -1.20
C ILE A 497 6.72 49.13 -2.06
N THR A 498 5.88 49.44 -3.05
CA THR A 498 5.33 50.79 -3.33
C THR A 498 4.44 50.78 -4.57
N ARG A 499 3.13 50.91 -4.40
CA ARG A 499 2.35 52.06 -4.88
C ARG A 499 0.88 51.94 -4.48
N LYS A 500 0.38 53.10 -4.05
CA LYS A 500 -1.02 53.42 -3.78
C LYS A 500 -1.89 53.08 -4.99
N ASP A 501 -3.02 52.44 -4.76
CA ASP A 501 -4.23 52.82 -5.48
C ASP A 501 -5.46 52.76 -4.57
N LYS A 502 -6.17 53.89 -4.57
CA LYS A 502 -7.41 54.15 -3.83
C LYS A 502 -8.53 53.33 -4.46
N ARG A 503 -9.31 52.61 -3.64
CA ARG A 503 -10.73 52.35 -3.94
C ARG A 503 -11.59 52.66 -2.71
N LYS A 504 -12.49 53.63 -2.88
CA LYS A 504 -13.71 53.85 -2.08
C LYS A 504 -14.59 52.58 -2.25
N ARG A 505 -15.09 51.96 -1.18
CA ARG A 505 -16.30 52.26 -0.37
C ARG A 505 -17.61 52.03 -1.15
N ASP A 506 -18.52 51.31 -0.49
CA ASP A 506 -19.93 50.98 -0.82
C ASP A 506 -20.05 49.64 -1.61
N ASP A 507 -20.80 48.59 -1.22
CA ASP A 507 -22.03 48.49 -0.45
C ASP A 507 -22.10 47.25 0.46
N GLN A 508 -23.00 47.36 1.45
CA GLN A 508 -23.36 46.43 2.50
C GLN A 508 -24.81 46.01 2.29
N HIS A 509 -25.11 44.71 2.18
CA HIS A 509 -26.22 44.02 2.89
C HIS A 509 -26.45 42.59 2.36
N ASP A 510 -26.61 41.70 3.35
CA ASP A 510 -27.59 40.61 3.47
C ASP A 510 -27.65 39.49 2.43
N ILE A 511 -27.50 38.25 2.90
CA ILE A 511 -28.63 37.31 3.09
C ILE A 511 -28.10 36.10 3.87
N GLU A 512 -28.59 35.96 5.10
CA GLU A 512 -28.61 34.73 5.88
C GLU A 512 -29.66 33.75 5.33
N THR A 513 -29.53 32.49 5.74
CA THR A 513 -30.58 31.44 5.80
C THR A 513 -31.09 30.81 4.50
N GLU A 514 -30.81 29.51 4.32
CA GLU A 514 -31.82 28.46 4.54
C GLU A 514 -31.17 27.07 4.63
N VAL A 515 -31.38 26.42 5.78
CA VAL A 515 -31.17 25.00 6.03
C VAL A 515 -32.56 24.42 6.28
N VAL A 516 -33.00 23.51 5.40
CA VAL A 516 -33.91 22.40 5.71
C VAL A 516 -33.38 21.16 5.01
#